data_AF-A0A9E7KZB9-F1
#
_entry.id   AF-A0A9E7KZB9-F1
#
_cell.length_a   1.000
_cell.length_b   1.000
_cell.length_c   1.000
_cell.angle_alpha   90.00
_cell.angle_beta   90.00
_cell.angle_gamma   90.00
#
_symmetry.space_group_name_H-M   'P 1'
#
loop_
_entity.id
_entity.type
_entity.pdbx_description
1 polymer ?
#
loop_
_entity_poly.entity_id
_entity_poly.type
_entity_poly.pdbx_seq_one_letter_code
_entity_poly.pdbx_strand_id
1 'polypeptide(L)'
;MYGSVTFPGICITWGLVVMVMIYSVGHISGAHFNPAVTTTFTILKQFPFKQLPLYMVAQLVGAILASGALYLLFDPKAEHFYGTTPVGSAVQSFVLEIIISFLLMFVISGVATDTRAIGELAGIAVGSTILLNVLVAG
;
A
#
# COMPACT_ATOMS: atom_id res chain seq x y z
N MET A 1 23.86 -2.68 10.49
CA MET A 1 22.54 -2.70 11.14
C MET A 1 22.30 -4.06 11.73
N TYR A 2 21.82 -4.15 12.97
CA TYR A 2 21.53 -5.42 13.64
C TYR A 2 20.39 -6.14 12.90
N GLY A 3 20.69 -7.32 12.34
CA GLY A 3 19.77 -8.14 11.53
C GLY A 3 19.66 -7.68 10.07
N SER A 4 20.12 -8.50 9.12
CA SER A 4 19.80 -8.28 7.70
C SER A 4 18.31 -8.49 7.50
N VAL A 5 17.59 -7.49 6.97
CA VAL A 5 16.18 -7.64 6.60
C VAL A 5 16.12 -8.63 5.44
N THR A 6 15.48 -9.79 5.67
CA THR A 6 15.29 -10.80 4.63
C THR A 6 14.11 -10.44 3.74
N PHE A 7 14.03 -11.00 2.53
CA PHE A 7 12.89 -10.79 1.65
C PHE A 7 11.53 -11.10 2.32
N PRO A 8 11.36 -12.22 3.06
CA PRO A 8 10.16 -12.43 3.87
C PRO A 8 9.91 -11.35 4.92
N GLY A 9 10.98 -10.82 5.55
CA GLY A 9 10.89 -9.70 6.49
C GLY A 9 10.36 -8.42 5.84
N ILE A 10 10.77 -8.12 4.60
CA ILE A 10 10.22 -6.99 3.82
C ILE A 10 8.73 -7.20 3.57
N CYS A 11 8.35 -8.38 3.05
CA CYS A 11 6.95 -8.70 2.73
C CYS A 11 6.03 -8.56 3.94
N ILE A 12 6.45 -9.11 5.09
CA ILE A 12 5.70 -9.03 6.35
C ILE A 12 5.58 -7.57 6.81
N THR A 13 6.67 -6.80 6.74
CA THR A 13 6.66 -5.39 7.17
C THR A 13 5.68 -4.57 6.35
N TRP A 14 5.66 -4.73 5.02
CA TRP A 14 4.73 -4.02 4.13
C TRP A 14 3.27 -4.30 4.50
N GLY A 15 2.90 -5.57 4.67
CA GLY A 15 1.53 -5.95 5.02
C GLY A 15 1.12 -5.51 6.43
N LEU A 16 1.98 -5.73 7.43
CA LEU A 16 1.67 -5.43 8.82
C LEU A 16 1.58 -3.93 9.09
N VAL A 17 2.44 -3.11 8.50
CA VAL A 17 2.38 -1.65 8.68
C VAL A 17 1.04 -1.12 8.16
N VAL A 18 0.61 -1.54 6.98
CA VAL A 18 -0.69 -1.10 6.44
C VAL A 18 -1.86 -1.61 7.30
N MET A 19 -1.81 -2.86 7.75
CA MET A 19 -2.80 -3.41 8.67
C MET A 19 -2.93 -2.57 9.95
N VAL A 20 -1.81 -2.27 10.61
CA VAL A 20 -1.76 -1.45 11.83
C VAL A 20 -2.33 -0.06 11.56
N MET A 21 -1.96 0.57 10.45
CA MET A 21 -2.43 1.91 10.10
C MET A 21 -3.93 1.94 9.78
N ILE A 22 -4.47 0.92 9.10
CA ILE A 22 -5.92 0.80 8.87
C ILE A 22 -6.66 0.71 10.20
N TYR A 23 -6.21 -0.13 11.13
CA TYR A 23 -6.86 -0.24 12.44
C TYR A 23 -6.70 1.01 13.30
N SER A 24 -5.58 1.71 13.18
CA SER A 24 -5.27 2.88 14.01
C SER A 24 -6.00 4.13 13.54
N VAL A 25 -6.06 4.40 12.24
CA VAL A 25 -6.59 5.67 11.71
C VAL A 25 -7.63 5.50 10.59
N GLY A 26 -8.04 4.28 10.28
CA GLY A 26 -9.09 4.01 9.29
C GLY A 26 -10.42 4.69 9.61
N HIS A 27 -10.78 4.75 10.89
CA HIS A 27 -11.99 5.46 11.35
C HIS A 27 -11.91 7.00 11.17
N ILE A 28 -10.71 7.56 11.00
CA ILE A 28 -10.49 9.00 10.83
C ILE A 28 -10.54 9.38 9.35
N SER A 29 -9.83 8.65 8.49
CA SER A 29 -9.59 9.06 7.10
C SER A 29 -9.95 8.01 6.05
N GLY A 30 -10.42 6.83 6.43
CA GLY A 30 -10.54 5.66 5.55
C GLY A 30 -9.21 4.96 5.26
N ALA A 31 -8.08 5.47 5.76
CA ALA A 31 -6.76 4.84 5.68
C ALA A 31 -6.38 4.37 4.25
N HIS A 32 -6.63 5.18 3.22
CA HIS A 32 -6.34 4.74 1.85
C HIS A 32 -4.84 4.54 1.60
N PHE A 33 -3.99 5.42 2.14
CA PHE A 33 -2.51 5.41 2.05
C PHE A 33 -1.90 5.19 0.66
N ASN A 34 -2.71 5.26 -0.40
CA ASN A 34 -2.36 4.94 -1.76
C ASN A 34 -3.28 5.72 -2.71
N PRO A 35 -2.72 6.48 -3.66
CA PRO A 35 -3.50 7.20 -4.66
C PRO A 35 -4.41 6.31 -5.52
N ALA A 36 -4.01 5.08 -5.83
CA ALA A 36 -4.83 4.11 -6.55
C ALA A 36 -6.07 3.69 -5.73
N VAL A 37 -5.91 3.47 -4.42
CA VAL A 37 -7.03 3.18 -3.52
C VAL A 37 -8.02 4.35 -3.49
N THR A 38 -7.50 5.57 -3.31
CA THR A 38 -8.32 6.79 -3.26
C THR A 38 -9.09 7.00 -4.57
N THR A 39 -8.42 6.76 -5.70
CA THR A 39 -9.03 6.85 -7.03
C THR A 39 -10.13 5.81 -7.20
N THR A 40 -9.88 4.55 -6.82
CA THR A 40 -10.88 3.46 -6.85
C THR A 40 -12.11 3.81 -6.03
N PHE A 41 -11.93 4.26 -4.78
CA PHE A 41 -13.05 4.64 -3.92
C PHE A 41 -13.82 5.83 -4.47
N THR A 42 -13.14 6.77 -5.11
CA THR A 42 -13.78 7.91 -5.77
C THR A 42 -14.63 7.46 -6.96
N ILE A 43 -14.11 6.56 -7.81
CA ILE A 43 -14.84 5.99 -8.96
C ILE A 43 -16.06 5.19 -8.49
N LEU A 44 -15.91 4.42 -7.41
CA LEU A 44 -16.99 3.66 -6.77
C LEU A 44 -17.96 4.53 -5.96
N LYS A 45 -17.80 5.87 -5.98
CA LYS A 45 -18.62 6.85 -5.24
C LYS A 45 -18.61 6.64 -3.71
N GLN A 46 -17.59 5.98 -3.19
CA GLN A 46 -17.33 5.78 -1.76
C GLN A 46 -16.48 6.91 -1.17
N PHE A 47 -15.85 7.74 -2.01
CA PHE A 47 -15.07 8.90 -1.59
C PHE A 47 -15.43 10.15 -2.41
N PRO A 48 -15.56 11.34 -1.80
CA PRO A 48 -15.95 12.55 -2.51
C PRO A 48 -14.90 12.99 -3.54
N PHE A 49 -15.30 13.13 -4.81
CA PHE A 49 -14.41 13.56 -5.90
C PHE A 49 -13.66 14.87 -5.61
N LYS A 50 -14.31 15.82 -4.91
CA LYS A 50 -13.70 17.10 -4.53
C LYS A 50 -12.52 16.96 -3.57
N GLN A 51 -12.48 15.89 -2.78
CA GLN A 51 -11.41 15.64 -1.81
C GLN A 51 -10.24 14.85 -2.40
N LEU A 52 -10.43 14.20 -3.55
CA LEU A 52 -9.42 13.35 -4.20
C LEU A 52 -8.05 14.06 -4.36
N PRO A 53 -7.97 15.29 -4.90
CA PRO A 53 -6.67 15.93 -5.11
C PRO A 53 -5.93 16.19 -3.78
N LEU A 54 -6.64 16.67 -2.76
CA LEU A 54 -6.04 16.97 -1.46
C LEU A 54 -5.57 15.70 -0.76
N TYR A 55 -6.34 14.62 -0.86
CA TYR A 55 -6.00 13.32 -0.27
C TYR A 55 -4.77 12.71 -0.97
N MET A 56 -4.67 12.81 -2.30
CA MET A 56 -3.48 12.37 -3.05
C MET A 56 -2.24 13.19 -2.69
N VAL A 57 -2.38 14.51 -2.56
CA VAL A 57 -1.26 15.37 -2.12
C VAL A 57 -0.79 14.98 -0.72
N ALA A 58 -1.71 14.73 0.21
CA ALA A 58 -1.35 14.28 1.56
C ALA A 58 -0.59 12.94 1.52
N GLN A 59 -1.01 11.99 0.66
CA GLN A 59 -0.31 10.71 0.47
C GLN A 59 1.10 10.89 -0.09
N LEU A 60 1.27 11.73 -1.10
CA LEU A 60 2.57 11.99 -1.73
C LEU A 60 3.52 12.72 -0.78
N VAL A 61 3.03 13.73 -0.07
CA VAL A 61 3.81 14.44 0.96
C VAL A 61 4.21 13.48 2.08
N GLY A 62 3.29 12.65 2.56
CA GLY A 62 3.58 11.63 3.57
C GLY A 62 4.65 10.65 3.11
N ALA A 63 4.58 10.16 1.86
CA ALA A 63 5.58 9.27 1.29
C ALA A 63 6.97 9.95 1.21
N ILE A 64 7.04 11.20 0.74
CA ILE A 64 8.28 11.97 0.66
C ILE A 64 8.89 12.18 2.06
N LEU A 65 8.07 12.57 3.04
CA LEU A 65 8.53 12.79 4.42
C LEU A 65 9.02 11.49 5.06
N ALA A 66 8.33 10.37 4.84
CA ALA A 66 8.75 9.06 5.33
C ALA A 66 10.08 8.62 4.71
N SER A 67 10.24 8.75 3.39
CA SER A 67 11.50 8.47 2.70
C SER A 67 12.63 9.39 3.17
N GLY A 68 12.36 10.67 3.38
CA GLY A 68 13.33 11.64 3.93
C GLY A 68 13.75 11.31 5.35
N ALA A 69 12.81 10.90 6.22
CA ALA A 69 13.12 10.46 7.57
C ALA A 69 14.03 9.22 7.57
N LEU A 70 13.75 8.23 6.70
CA LEU A 70 14.63 7.06 6.55
C LEU A 70 16.02 7.46 6.06
N TYR A 71 16.10 8.37 5.09
CA TYR A 71 17.37 8.88 4.57
C TYR A 71 18.23 9.52 5.66
N LEU A 72 17.62 10.37 6.50
CA LEU A 72 18.33 11.06 7.59
C LEU A 72 18.74 10.14 8.74
N LEU A 73 17.96 9.09 9.02
CA LEU A 73 18.18 8.20 10.18
C LEU A 73 19.15 7.06 9.89
N PHE A 74 19.20 6.58 8.65
CA PHE A 74 19.81 5.28 8.33
C PHE A 74 20.94 5.32 7.30
N ASP A 75 21.32 6.51 6.79
CA ASP A 75 22.37 6.71 5.79
C ASP A 75 22.31 5.66 4.65
N PRO A 76 21.19 5.61 3.91
CA PRO A 76 20.96 4.55 2.95
C PRO A 76 21.92 4.66 1.77
N LYS A 77 22.60 3.56 1.49
CA LYS A 77 23.37 3.36 0.26
C LYS A 77 22.45 3.21 -0.95
N ALA A 78 22.97 3.48 -2.15
CA ALA A 78 22.23 3.34 -3.41
C ALA A 78 21.65 1.93 -3.65
N GLU A 79 22.28 0.91 -3.07
CA GLU A 79 21.83 -0.50 -3.09
C GLU A 79 20.61 -0.78 -2.19
N HIS A 80 20.21 0.17 -1.35
CA HIS A 80 19.00 0.09 -0.52
C HIS A 80 17.79 0.77 -1.18
N PHE A 81 17.74 0.77 -2.52
CA PHE A 81 16.63 1.35 -3.27
C PHE A 81 15.30 0.72 -2.82
N TYR A 82 14.38 1.57 -2.37
CA TYR A 82 13.11 1.16 -1.74
C TYR A 82 11.95 0.97 -2.72
N GLY A 83 12.20 1.10 -4.03
CA GLY A 83 11.19 0.93 -5.07
C GLY A 83 11.29 -0.44 -5.75
N THR A 84 10.20 -0.87 -6.38
CA THR A 84 10.14 -2.11 -7.15
C THR A 84 11.13 -2.05 -8.32
N THR A 85 12.14 -2.91 -8.31
CA THR A 85 13.05 -3.05 -9.45
C THR A 85 12.51 -4.11 -10.41
N PRO A 86 12.35 -3.80 -11.71
CA PRO A 86 11.94 -4.79 -12.70
C PRO A 86 12.87 -6.01 -12.72
N VAL A 87 12.37 -7.18 -12.35
CA VAL A 87 13.13 -8.44 -12.42
C VAL A 87 13.23 -8.96 -13.87
N GLY A 88 12.34 -8.50 -14.75
CA GLY A 88 12.27 -8.89 -16.15
C GLY A 88 12.05 -7.71 -17.09
N SER A 89 11.41 -7.97 -18.23
CA SER A 89 11.10 -6.90 -19.18
C SER A 89 10.15 -5.85 -18.58
N ALA A 90 10.19 -4.63 -19.12
CA ALA A 90 9.26 -3.57 -18.74
C ALA A 90 7.80 -4.01 -18.93
N VAL A 91 7.50 -4.75 -20.00
CA VAL A 91 6.16 -5.26 -20.28
C VAL A 91 5.72 -6.29 -19.23
N GLN A 92 6.60 -7.23 -18.88
CA GLN A 92 6.30 -8.22 -17.84
C GLN A 92 6.02 -7.55 -16.49
N SER A 93 6.86 -6.60 -16.09
CA SER A 93 6.70 -5.88 -14.82
C SER A 93 5.42 -5.04 -14.81
N PHE A 94 5.10 -4.39 -15.92
CA PHE A 94 3.85 -3.65 -16.10
C PHE A 94 2.61 -4.53 -15.98
N VAL A 95 2.59 -5.69 -16.64
CA VAL A 95 1.48 -6.65 -16.56
C VAL A 95 1.32 -7.17 -15.13
N LEU A 96 2.43 -7.48 -14.46
CA LEU A 96 2.43 -7.95 -13.09
C LEU A 96 1.88 -6.88 -12.13
N GLU A 97 2.31 -5.62 -12.26
CA GLU A 97 1.77 -4.47 -11.52
C GLU A 97 0.25 -4.31 -11.70
N ILE A 98 -0.26 -4.48 -12.93
CA ILE A 98 -1.71 -4.48 -13.19
C ILE A 98 -2.42 -5.59 -12.41
N ILE A 99 -1.88 -6.82 -12.44
CA ILE A 99 -2.50 -7.97 -11.78
C ILE A 99 -2.52 -7.77 -10.26
N ILE A 100 -1.39 -7.41 -9.65
CA ILE A 100 -1.33 -7.24 -8.18
C ILE A 100 -2.14 -6.03 -7.71
N SER A 101 -2.18 -4.95 -8.49
CA SER A 101 -3.00 -3.77 -8.20
C SER A 101 -4.48 -4.10 -8.30
N PHE A 102 -4.89 -4.87 -9.32
CA PHE A 102 -6.26 -5.37 -9.45
C PHE A 102 -6.66 -6.21 -8.24
N LEU A 103 -5.82 -7.17 -7.83
CA LEU A 103 -6.10 -8.02 -6.66
C LEU A 103 -6.24 -7.17 -5.38
N LEU A 104 -5.36 -6.18 -5.19
CA LEU A 104 -5.44 -5.27 -4.06
C LEU A 104 -6.74 -4.46 -4.09
N MET A 105 -7.09 -3.84 -5.22
CA MET A 105 -8.32 -3.05 -5.33
C MET A 105 -9.57 -3.91 -5.17
N PHE A 106 -9.55 -5.14 -5.69
CA PHE A 106 -10.65 -6.10 -5.55
C PHE A 106 -10.89 -6.44 -4.07
N VAL A 107 -9.83 -6.80 -3.33
CA VAL A 107 -9.96 -7.12 -1.90
C VAL A 107 -10.41 -5.90 -1.11
N ILE A 108 -9.78 -4.74 -1.29
CA ILE A 108 -10.16 -3.51 -0.56
C ILE A 108 -11.62 -3.17 -0.83
N SER A 109 -12.06 -3.19 -2.10
CA SER A 109 -13.45 -2.87 -2.44
C SER A 109 -14.41 -3.88 -1.81
N GLY A 110 -14.09 -5.17 -1.87
CA GLY A 110 -14.91 -6.22 -1.27
C GLY A 110 -15.08 -6.07 0.25
N VAL A 111 -13.99 -5.78 0.98
CA VAL A 111 -14.04 -5.73 2.45
C VAL A 111 -14.46 -4.37 3.01
N ALA A 112 -14.27 -3.29 2.26
CA ALA A 112 -14.54 -1.93 2.74
C ALA A 112 -15.85 -1.33 2.22
N THR A 113 -16.41 -1.85 1.13
CA THR A 113 -17.60 -1.24 0.48
C THR A 113 -18.83 -2.14 0.49
N ASP A 114 -18.67 -3.46 0.69
CA ASP A 114 -19.79 -4.39 0.76
C ASP A 114 -20.30 -4.53 2.19
N THR A 115 -21.56 -4.18 2.43
CA THR A 115 -22.22 -4.31 3.74
C THR A 115 -22.34 -5.75 4.24
N ARG A 116 -22.15 -6.75 3.37
CA ARG A 116 -22.13 -8.18 3.74
C ARG A 116 -20.76 -8.62 4.27
N ALA A 117 -19.71 -7.83 4.07
CA ALA A 117 -18.38 -8.15 4.54
C ALA A 117 -18.22 -7.83 6.03
N ILE A 118 -17.32 -8.56 6.70
CA ILE A 118 -16.96 -8.30 8.10
C ILE A 118 -15.97 -7.13 8.12
N GLY A 119 -16.47 -5.90 8.21
CA GLY A 119 -15.64 -4.68 8.12
C GLY A 119 -14.51 -4.61 9.15
N GLU A 120 -14.69 -5.20 10.34
CA GLU A 120 -13.66 -5.31 11.37
C GLU A 120 -12.42 -6.11 10.92
N LEU A 121 -12.56 -6.99 9.92
CA LEU A 121 -11.45 -7.77 9.35
C LEU A 121 -10.80 -7.08 8.15
N ALA A 122 -11.24 -5.88 7.76
CA ALA A 122 -10.71 -5.18 6.60
C ALA A 122 -9.19 -4.95 6.70
N GLY A 123 -8.68 -4.55 7.87
CA GLY A 123 -7.25 -4.34 8.08
C GLY A 123 -6.43 -5.62 7.85
N ILE A 124 -6.87 -6.76 8.40
CA ILE A 124 -6.21 -8.05 8.19
C ILE A 124 -6.23 -8.45 6.72
N ALA A 125 -7.39 -8.34 6.05
CA ALA A 125 -7.53 -8.72 4.65
C ALA A 125 -6.61 -7.89 3.75
N VAL A 126 -6.65 -6.56 3.87
CA VAL A 126 -5.84 -5.65 3.05
C VAL A 126 -4.34 -5.81 3.33
N GLY A 127 -3.94 -5.89 4.59
CA GLY A 127 -2.53 -6.12 4.96
C GLY A 127 -2.00 -7.45 4.45
N SER A 128 -2.80 -8.52 4.54
CA SER A 128 -2.43 -9.85 4.02
C SER A 128 -2.30 -9.85 2.50
N THR A 129 -3.18 -9.15 1.78
CA THR A 129 -3.08 -9.01 0.32
C THR A 129 -1.82 -8.26 -0.09
N ILE A 130 -1.44 -7.19 0.62
CA ILE A 130 -0.18 -6.47 0.35
C ILE A 130 1.03 -7.38 0.56
N LEU A 131 1.06 -8.11 1.69
CA LEU A 131 2.12 -9.07 1.97
C LEU A 131 2.26 -10.09 0.84
N LEU A 132 1.16 -10.71 0.43
CA LEU A 132 1.16 -11.72 -0.63
C LEU A 132 1.58 -11.15 -1.98
N ASN A 133 1.12 -9.94 -2.32
CA ASN A 133 1.53 -9.27 -3.54
C ASN A 133 3.04 -9.02 -3.57
N VAL A 134 3.62 -8.50 -2.48
CA VAL A 134 5.07 -8.27 -2.39
C VAL A 134 5.83 -9.60 -2.40
N LEU A 135 5.30 -10.65 -1.77
CA LEU A 135 5.94 -11.97 -1.74
C LEU A 135 6.03 -12.62 -3.13
N VAL A 136 5.03 -12.39 -3.98
CA VAL A 136 4.95 -12.99 -5.33
C VAL A 136 5.64 -12.12 -6.38
N ALA A 137 5.63 -10.80 -6.18
CA ALA A 137 5.81 -9.83 -7.26
C ALA A 137 6.69 -8.62 -6.88
N GLY A 138 7.16 -8.55 -5.62
CA GLY A 138 8.02 -7.48 -5.11
C GLY A 138 9.51 -7.78 -5.15
#